data_AF-A0A0E0REE8-F1
#
_entry.id   AF-A0A0E0REE8-F1
#
_cell.length_a   1.000
_cell.length_b   1.000
_cell.length_c   1.000
_cell.angle_alpha   90.00
_cell.angle_beta   90.00
_cell.angle_gamma   90.00
#
_symmetry.space_group_name_H-M   'P 1'
#
loop_
_entity.id
_entity.type
_entity.pdbx_description
1 polymer ?
#
loop_
_entity_poly.entity_id
_entity_poly.type
_entity_poly.pdbx_seq_one_letter_code
_entity_poly.pdbx_strand_id
1 'polypeptide(L)'
;MVHGNPDDVHQLYSWKTDTVIPFDNQLCWIDYMRGILFYDPAAIVVSFLPFPVDHETPRRNKECFWLYRGVSVLDASGVLKFIDVARDDGLGFESLRRDAGFTVTCYSLVLGEHKKKKKKHRRTMEWREDYKITSNELWSINSLDCLPRTLLMFPQVDIDRPHIVHFLAPELRYVIKKMWVVAIDMNTKIVESSSLYIYGKEDLQTEDADLTRANTSSCPATILLSSKYAMVPGEDSVVSRHWLKELFHVVVYFYAV
;
A
#
# COMPACT_ATOMS: atom_id res chain seq x y z
N MET A 1 -31.02 12.65 -0.23
CA MET A 1 -31.22 12.20 -1.63
C MET A 1 -29.88 12.21 -2.31
N VAL A 2 -29.36 11.03 -2.64
CA VAL A 2 -28.09 10.87 -3.36
C VAL A 2 -28.38 11.17 -4.84
N HIS A 3 -27.97 12.33 -5.33
CA HIS A 3 -27.87 12.57 -6.77
C HIS A 3 -26.45 12.18 -7.20
N GLY A 4 -26.25 10.87 -7.40
CA GLY A 4 -25.04 10.30 -7.99
C GLY A 4 -25.29 9.91 -9.45
N ASN A 5 -24.23 9.89 -10.26
CA ASN A 5 -24.28 9.27 -11.58
C ASN A 5 -24.76 7.81 -11.41
N PRO A 6 -25.67 7.26 -12.23
CA PRO A 6 -26.03 5.84 -12.17
C PRO A 6 -24.81 4.90 -12.12
N ASP A 7 -23.68 5.28 -12.72
CA ASP A 7 -22.42 4.52 -12.61
C ASP A 7 -21.85 4.51 -11.19
N ASP A 8 -22.05 5.57 -10.41
CA ASP A 8 -21.61 5.66 -9.01
C ASP A 8 -22.37 4.65 -8.13
N VAL A 9 -23.66 4.42 -8.41
CA VAL A 9 -24.51 3.51 -7.61
C VAL A 9 -24.09 2.05 -7.80
N HIS A 10 -23.73 1.66 -9.03
CA HIS A 10 -23.22 0.31 -9.31
C HIS A 10 -21.85 0.04 -8.66
N GLN A 11 -20.99 1.06 -8.61
CA GLN A 11 -19.70 0.95 -7.92
C GLN A 11 -19.88 0.72 -6.41
N LEU A 12 -20.87 1.38 -5.79
CA LEU A 12 -21.17 1.23 -4.37
C LEU A 12 -21.79 -0.12 -4.01
N TYR A 13 -22.60 -0.73 -4.88
CA TYR A 13 -23.26 -2.02 -4.59
C TYR A 13 -22.28 -3.17 -4.29
N SER A 14 -21.08 -3.09 -4.85
CA SER A 14 -20.05 -4.13 -4.72
C SER A 14 -18.85 -3.70 -3.88
N TRP A 15 -18.99 -2.60 -3.14
CA TRP A 15 -17.94 -2.01 -2.32
C TRP A 15 -17.41 -2.99 -1.26
N LYS A 16 -16.08 -3.05 -1.12
CA LYS A 16 -15.38 -3.76 -0.05
C LYS A 16 -14.31 -2.85 0.52
N THR A 17 -14.46 -2.48 1.79
CA THR A 17 -13.45 -1.70 2.50
C THR A 17 -12.25 -2.58 2.83
N ASP A 18 -11.09 -2.24 2.28
CA ASP A 18 -9.81 -2.85 2.62
C ASP A 18 -9.13 -2.14 3.81
N THR A 19 -9.28 -0.81 3.90
CA THR A 19 -8.77 -0.04 5.04
C THR A 19 -9.52 1.28 5.25
N VAL A 20 -9.32 1.92 6.40
CA VAL A 20 -9.92 3.21 6.77
C VAL A 20 -8.86 4.14 7.33
N ILE A 21 -8.64 5.29 6.72
CA ILE A 21 -7.63 6.25 7.18
C ILE A 21 -8.23 7.62 7.48
N PRO A 22 -7.69 8.36 8.47
CA PRO A 22 -8.02 9.76 8.65
C PRO A 22 -7.29 10.61 7.63
N PHE A 23 -7.97 11.60 7.05
CA PHE A 23 -7.37 12.57 6.14
C PHE A 23 -8.20 13.86 6.12
N ASP A 24 -7.57 15.01 6.28
CA ASP A 24 -8.23 16.34 6.18
C ASP A 24 -9.53 16.46 7.00
N ASN A 25 -9.50 15.95 8.24
CA ASN A 25 -10.64 15.90 9.17
C ASN A 25 -11.84 15.05 8.68
N GLN A 26 -11.61 14.17 7.71
CA GLN A 26 -12.55 13.21 7.15
C GLN A 26 -12.10 11.77 7.44
N LEU A 27 -13.05 10.84 7.40
CA LEU A 27 -12.76 9.40 7.36
C LEU A 27 -12.79 8.93 5.92
N CYS A 28 -11.73 8.23 5.51
CA CYS A 28 -11.59 7.72 4.15
C CYS A 28 -11.67 6.20 4.16
N TRP A 29 -12.77 5.61 3.69
CA TRP A 29 -12.82 4.17 3.43
C TRP A 29 -12.24 3.91 2.05
N ILE A 30 -11.30 2.98 2.00
CA ILE A 30 -10.57 2.63 0.78
C ILE A 30 -11.02 1.25 0.34
N ASP A 31 -11.38 1.14 -0.93
CA ASP A 31 -11.56 -0.10 -1.66
C ASP A 31 -10.51 -0.09 -2.77
N TYR A 32 -9.46 -0.90 -2.62
CA TYR A 32 -8.32 -0.89 -3.53
C TYR A 32 -8.71 -1.24 -4.96
N MET A 33 -9.85 -1.88 -5.20
CA MET A 33 -10.34 -2.12 -6.55
C MET A 33 -10.95 -0.85 -7.19
N ARG A 34 -11.58 0.01 -6.38
CA ARG A 34 -12.48 1.08 -6.86
C ARG A 34 -11.95 2.48 -6.61
N GLY A 35 -11.63 2.81 -5.37
CA GLY A 35 -11.33 4.19 -4.98
C GLY A 35 -11.49 4.45 -3.49
N ILE A 36 -11.84 5.70 -3.18
CA ILE A 36 -11.97 6.22 -1.81
C ILE A 36 -13.35 6.82 -1.60
N LEU A 37 -14.00 6.46 -0.49
CA LEU A 37 -15.15 7.16 0.05
C LEU A 37 -14.69 8.09 1.17
N PHE A 38 -14.82 9.40 0.93
CA PHE A 38 -14.59 10.43 1.94
C PHE A 38 -15.89 10.71 2.68
N TYR A 39 -15.88 10.59 4.00
CA TYR A 39 -16.97 11.05 4.86
C TYR A 39 -16.54 12.22 5.71
N ASP A 40 -17.30 13.29 5.54
CA ASP A 40 -17.25 14.47 6.36
C ASP A 40 -18.27 14.32 7.51
N PRO A 41 -17.83 14.09 8.75
CA PRO A 41 -18.73 13.96 9.89
C PRO A 41 -19.43 15.29 10.24
N ALA A 42 -18.85 16.44 9.90
CA ALA A 42 -19.43 17.75 10.19
C ALA A 42 -20.57 18.08 9.20
N ALA A 43 -20.43 17.69 7.93
CA ALA A 43 -21.46 17.88 6.92
C ALA A 43 -22.44 16.69 6.80
N ILE A 44 -22.08 15.53 7.35
CA ILE A 44 -22.78 14.24 7.17
C ILE A 44 -22.94 13.93 5.68
N VAL A 45 -21.85 14.08 4.93
CA VAL A 45 -21.81 13.87 3.47
C VAL A 45 -20.74 12.83 3.14
N VAL A 46 -21.06 11.96 2.18
CA VAL A 46 -20.12 11.03 1.57
C VAL A 46 -19.85 11.46 0.13
N SER A 47 -18.57 11.46 -0.27
CA SER A 47 -18.15 11.64 -1.67
C SER A 47 -17.23 10.52 -2.11
N PHE A 48 -17.41 10.07 -3.35
CA PHE A 48 -16.59 9.03 -3.97
C PHE A 48 -15.53 9.66 -4.89
N LEU A 49 -14.32 9.12 -4.83
CA LEU A 49 -13.21 9.41 -5.74
C LEU A 49 -12.66 8.10 -6.28
N PRO A 50 -12.80 7.79 -7.58
CA PRO A 50 -12.21 6.60 -8.16
C PRO A 50 -10.68 6.70 -8.19
N PHE A 51 -9.98 5.56 -8.15
CA PHE A 51 -8.54 5.54 -8.41
C PHE A 51 -8.25 5.85 -9.89
N PRO A 52 -7.10 6.47 -10.20
CA PRO A 52 -6.73 6.86 -11.56
C PRO A 52 -6.16 5.68 -12.35
N VAL A 53 -6.83 4.52 -12.32
CA VAL A 53 -6.38 3.29 -12.98
C VAL A 53 -7.53 2.67 -13.75
N ASP A 54 -7.28 2.30 -15.00
CA ASP A 54 -8.30 1.68 -15.85
C ASP A 54 -8.74 0.33 -15.29
N HIS A 55 -10.06 0.16 -15.14
CA HIS A 55 -10.67 -1.04 -14.58
C HIS A 55 -10.77 -2.21 -15.57
N GLU A 56 -10.15 -2.13 -16.75
CA GLU A 56 -10.22 -3.19 -17.78
C GLU A 56 -9.52 -4.51 -17.39
N THR A 57 -8.93 -4.56 -16.19
CA THR A 57 -8.36 -5.79 -15.63
C THR A 57 -9.38 -6.96 -15.69
N PRO A 58 -8.99 -8.12 -16.26
CA PRO A 58 -9.87 -9.27 -16.41
C PRO A 58 -10.49 -9.71 -15.07
N ARG A 59 -11.76 -10.14 -15.10
CA ARG A 59 -12.58 -10.49 -13.92
C ARG A 59 -11.92 -11.45 -12.91
N ARG A 60 -10.93 -12.24 -13.31
CA ARG A 60 -10.22 -13.20 -12.44
C ARG A 60 -9.19 -12.56 -11.49
N ASN A 61 -8.80 -11.30 -11.70
CA ASN A 61 -7.76 -10.62 -10.90
C ASN A 61 -8.30 -9.68 -9.82
N LYS A 62 -9.62 -9.61 -9.64
CA LYS A 62 -10.25 -8.58 -8.82
C LYS A 62 -10.03 -8.73 -7.32
N GLU A 63 -9.62 -9.92 -6.87
CA GLU A 63 -9.56 -10.27 -5.46
C GLU A 63 -8.19 -9.98 -4.82
N CYS A 64 -7.23 -9.39 -5.53
CA CYS A 64 -5.87 -9.23 -5.02
C CYS A 64 -5.30 -7.81 -5.12
N PHE A 65 -6.14 -6.81 -5.44
CA PHE A 65 -5.68 -5.42 -5.58
C PHE A 65 -5.00 -4.88 -4.31
N TRP A 66 -5.43 -5.31 -3.13
CA TRP A 66 -4.80 -4.94 -1.85
C TRP A 66 -3.33 -5.35 -1.74
N LEU A 67 -2.86 -6.29 -2.57
CA LEU A 67 -1.44 -6.70 -2.62
C LEU A 67 -0.59 -5.77 -3.48
N TYR A 68 -1.21 -5.01 -4.37
CA TYR A 68 -0.50 -4.23 -5.41
C TYR A 68 -0.80 -2.76 -5.32
N ARG A 69 -1.67 -2.36 -4.39
CA ARG A 69 -2.09 -0.98 -4.19
C ARG A 69 -1.91 -0.57 -2.74
N GLY A 70 -1.58 0.71 -2.56
CA GLY A 70 -1.38 1.31 -1.25
C GLY A 70 -1.88 2.74 -1.24
N VAL A 71 -2.43 3.16 -0.11
CA VAL A 71 -2.74 4.57 0.16
C VAL A 71 -2.03 4.99 1.44
N SER A 72 -1.35 6.13 1.40
CA SER A 72 -0.61 6.68 2.54
C SER A 72 -0.91 8.16 2.70
N VAL A 73 -1.01 8.64 3.94
CA VAL A 73 -1.10 10.08 4.26
C VAL A 73 0.25 10.51 4.79
N LEU A 74 0.78 11.60 4.24
CA LEU A 74 2.10 12.10 4.56
C LEU A 74 2.00 13.16 5.67
N ASP A 75 2.54 12.87 6.84
CA ASP A 75 2.35 13.69 8.05
C ASP A 75 2.83 15.14 7.87
N ALA A 76 3.98 15.34 7.22
CA ALA A 76 4.57 16.68 7.06
C ALA A 76 3.82 17.58 6.06
N SER A 77 3.06 17.00 5.13
CA SER A 77 2.43 17.74 4.02
C SER A 77 0.90 17.65 4.00
N GLY A 78 0.33 16.73 4.77
CA GLY A 78 -1.10 16.43 4.72
C GLY A 78 -1.56 15.97 3.33
N VAL A 79 -0.66 15.40 2.52
CA VAL A 79 -0.96 14.91 1.17
C VAL A 79 -1.29 13.43 1.23
N LEU A 80 -2.38 13.04 0.57
CA LEU A 80 -2.74 11.65 0.38
C LEU A 80 -2.11 11.15 -0.92
N LYS A 81 -1.34 10.06 -0.82
CA LYS A 81 -0.73 9.37 -1.96
C LYS A 81 -1.39 8.03 -2.20
N PHE A 82 -1.51 7.69 -3.47
CA PHE A 82 -1.92 6.38 -3.96
C PHE A 82 -0.79 5.79 -4.79
N ILE A 83 -0.56 4.50 -4.65
CA ILE A 83 0.42 3.77 -5.44
C ILE A 83 -0.20 2.48 -5.97
N ASP A 84 0.12 2.18 -7.23
CA ASP A 84 -0.36 1.01 -7.96
C ASP A 84 0.82 0.27 -8.60
N VAL A 85 0.82 -1.05 -8.49
CA VAL A 85 1.74 -1.97 -9.16
C VAL A 85 0.94 -2.78 -10.18
N ALA A 86 0.89 -2.29 -11.41
CA ALA A 86 0.16 -2.92 -12.50
C ALA A 86 1.00 -4.02 -13.16
N ARG A 87 0.58 -5.28 -13.01
CA ARG A 87 1.16 -6.45 -13.67
C ARG A 87 0.65 -6.54 -15.12
N ASP A 88 1.48 -6.96 -16.07
CA ASP A 88 1.08 -7.16 -17.47
C ASP A 88 0.78 -8.63 -17.85
N ASP A 89 0.92 -9.57 -16.90
CA ASP A 89 0.72 -11.00 -17.12
C ASP A 89 -0.74 -11.47 -17.07
N GLY A 90 -1.65 -10.59 -16.65
CA GLY A 90 -3.05 -10.94 -16.44
C GLY A 90 -3.30 -11.93 -15.31
N LEU A 91 -2.33 -12.12 -14.39
CA LEU A 91 -2.47 -12.98 -13.21
C LEU A 91 -2.74 -12.15 -11.95
N GLY A 92 -3.53 -12.70 -11.02
CA GLY A 92 -3.91 -12.02 -9.78
C GLY A 92 -2.90 -12.24 -8.68
N PHE A 93 -2.63 -13.51 -8.36
CA PHE A 93 -1.77 -13.91 -7.24
C PHE A 93 -0.92 -15.12 -7.60
N GLU A 94 0.10 -14.90 -8.44
CA GLU A 94 1.10 -15.90 -8.81
C GLU A 94 2.46 -15.24 -9.06
N SER A 95 3.50 -16.05 -9.24
CA SER A 95 4.80 -15.58 -9.72
C SER A 95 4.66 -14.88 -11.07
N LEU A 96 5.42 -13.80 -11.25
CA LEU A 96 5.47 -13.10 -12.53
C LEU A 96 5.94 -14.06 -13.64
N ARG A 97 5.24 -14.06 -14.78
CA ARG A 97 5.65 -14.87 -15.95
C ARG A 97 7.02 -14.40 -16.44
N ARG A 98 7.79 -15.31 -17.06
CA ARG A 98 9.18 -15.04 -17.49
C ARG A 98 9.35 -13.79 -18.37
N ASP A 99 8.39 -13.52 -19.24
CA ASP A 99 8.45 -12.41 -20.20
C ASP A 99 7.49 -11.27 -19.82
N ALA A 100 6.92 -11.34 -18.61
CA ALA A 100 6.03 -10.32 -18.08
C ALA A 100 6.79 -9.34 -17.19
N GLY A 101 6.25 -8.14 -17.10
CA GLY A 101 6.72 -7.07 -16.25
C GLY A 101 5.61 -6.52 -15.36
N PHE A 102 5.95 -5.42 -14.71
CA PHE A 102 4.99 -4.60 -14.00
C PHE A 102 5.35 -3.13 -14.14
N THR A 103 4.38 -2.26 -13.89
CA THR A 103 4.57 -0.82 -13.83
C THR A 103 4.14 -0.32 -12.46
N VAL A 104 5.04 0.38 -11.77
CA VAL A 104 4.73 1.09 -10.54
C VAL A 104 4.37 2.52 -10.89
N THR A 105 3.21 2.98 -10.44
CA THR A 105 2.76 4.37 -10.62
C THR A 105 2.34 4.97 -9.29
N CYS A 106 2.81 6.18 -8.99
CA CYS A 106 2.48 6.92 -7.79
C CYS A 106 1.70 8.18 -8.15
N TYR A 107 0.66 8.48 -7.36
CA TYR A 107 -0.22 9.61 -7.53
C TYR A 107 -0.35 10.39 -6.22
N SER A 108 -0.43 11.70 -6.33
CA SER A 108 -0.82 12.59 -5.22
C SER A 108 -2.23 13.11 -5.42
N LEU A 109 -3.00 13.16 -4.34
CA LEU A 109 -4.30 13.81 -4.33
C LEU A 109 -4.14 15.33 -4.30
N VAL A 110 -4.68 16.00 -5.31
CA VAL A 110 -4.74 17.46 -5.38
C VAL A 110 -6.13 17.92 -4.94
N LEU A 111 -6.12 18.77 -3.91
CA LEU A 111 -7.32 19.37 -3.36
C LEU A 111 -7.51 20.77 -3.95
N GLY A 112 -8.55 20.96 -4.77
CA GLY A 112 -8.86 22.27 -5.34
C GLY A 112 -9.61 23.18 -4.36
N GLU A 113 -9.62 24.47 -4.67
CA GLU A 113 -10.24 25.49 -3.82
C GLU A 113 -11.77 25.36 -3.74
N HIS A 114 -12.33 25.79 -2.61
CA HIS A 114 -13.77 25.91 -2.42
C HIS A 114 -14.33 27.01 -3.33
N LYS A 115 -14.88 26.64 -4.49
CA LYS A 115 -15.64 27.59 -5.31
C LYS A 115 -16.93 27.94 -4.58
N LYS A 116 -17.01 29.15 -4.01
CA LYS A 116 -18.26 29.76 -3.52
C LYS A 116 -19.20 30.06 -4.69
N LYS A 117 -19.85 29.04 -5.25
CA LYS A 117 -21.07 29.23 -6.04
C LYS A 117 -22.26 28.71 -5.23
N LYS A 118 -23.28 29.56 -5.13
CA LYS A 118 -24.53 29.36 -4.40
C LYS A 118 -25.00 27.89 -4.54
N LYS A 119 -25.05 27.19 -3.39
CA LYS A 119 -25.66 25.86 -3.15
C LYS A 119 -24.85 24.57 -3.31
N LYS A 120 -23.53 24.55 -3.55
CA LYS A 120 -22.78 23.28 -3.40
C LYS A 120 -21.36 23.50 -2.88
N HIS A 121 -21.14 23.15 -1.61
CA HIS A 121 -19.79 23.00 -1.06
C HIS A 121 -19.25 21.69 -1.62
N ARG A 122 -18.57 21.74 -2.77
CA ARG A 122 -17.87 20.57 -3.30
C ARG A 122 -16.43 20.97 -3.58
N ARG A 123 -15.53 20.50 -2.72
CA ARG A 123 -14.09 20.54 -2.98
C ARG A 123 -13.83 19.67 -4.21
N THR A 124 -13.06 20.17 -5.16
CA THR A 124 -12.61 19.33 -6.29
C THR A 124 -11.44 18.49 -5.80
N MET A 125 -11.48 17.19 -6.08
CA MET A 125 -10.46 16.23 -5.69
C MET A 125 -10.03 15.52 -6.97
N GLU A 126 -8.76 15.64 -7.32
CA GLU A 126 -8.20 15.10 -8.56
C GLU A 126 -6.87 14.44 -8.29
N TRP A 127 -6.62 13.30 -8.93
CA TRP A 127 -5.33 12.63 -8.86
C TRP A 127 -4.35 13.25 -9.84
N ARG A 128 -3.13 13.49 -9.37
CA ARG A 128 -1.99 13.87 -10.22
C ARG A 128 -0.98 12.74 -10.18
N GLU A 129 -0.59 12.23 -11.34
CA GLU A 129 0.54 11.29 -11.46
C GLU A 129 1.83 12.02 -11.07
N ASP A 130 2.56 11.46 -10.11
CA ASP A 130 3.85 12.00 -9.68
C ASP A 130 5.00 11.26 -10.38
N TYR A 131 5.00 9.92 -10.34
CA TYR A 131 6.09 9.07 -10.82
C TYR A 131 5.57 7.78 -11.44
N LYS A 132 6.30 7.30 -12.46
CA LYS A 132 6.02 6.05 -13.16
C LYS A 132 7.32 5.34 -13.51
N ILE A 133 7.39 4.03 -13.25
CA ILE A 133 8.56 3.21 -13.56
C ILE A 133 8.13 1.78 -13.94
N THR A 134 8.73 1.24 -14.98
CA THR A 134 8.55 -0.14 -15.41
C THR A 134 9.58 -1.08 -14.75
N SER A 135 9.25 -2.36 -14.62
CA SER A 135 10.16 -3.38 -14.11
C SER A 135 11.44 -3.48 -14.95
N ASN A 136 11.35 -3.27 -16.27
CA ASN A 136 12.52 -3.28 -17.15
C ASN A 136 13.47 -2.12 -16.86
N GLU A 137 12.97 -0.90 -16.68
CA GLU A 137 13.79 0.24 -16.24
C GLU A 137 14.41 -0.07 -14.88
N LEU A 138 13.61 -0.52 -13.92
CA LEU A 138 14.05 -0.79 -12.56
C LEU A 138 15.16 -1.86 -12.52
N TRP A 139 15.00 -2.97 -13.25
CA TRP A 139 15.99 -4.05 -13.30
C TRP A 139 17.20 -3.77 -14.20
N SER A 140 17.12 -2.76 -15.06
CA SER A 140 18.28 -2.34 -15.85
C SER A 140 19.24 -1.45 -15.05
N ILE A 141 18.70 -0.71 -14.08
CA ILE A 141 19.44 0.20 -13.21
C ILE A 141 20.01 -0.54 -11.98
N ASN A 142 19.25 -1.48 -11.44
CA ASN A 142 19.56 -2.12 -10.16
C ASN A 142 20.10 -3.54 -10.36
N SER A 143 21.13 -3.88 -9.60
CA SER A 143 21.72 -5.23 -9.60
C SER A 143 20.78 -6.28 -8.98
N LEU A 144 21.01 -7.56 -9.31
CA LEU A 144 20.25 -8.67 -8.72
C LEU A 144 20.43 -8.81 -7.21
N ASP A 145 21.56 -8.35 -6.68
CA ASP A 145 21.87 -8.45 -5.25
C ASP A 145 21.02 -7.50 -4.40
N CYS A 146 20.65 -6.34 -4.96
CA CYS A 146 19.78 -5.38 -4.28
C CYS A 146 18.30 -5.59 -4.62
N LEU A 147 17.96 -6.08 -5.82
CA LEU A 147 16.58 -6.26 -6.24
C LEU A 147 16.35 -7.60 -6.94
N PRO A 148 15.60 -8.53 -6.34
CA PRO A 148 15.20 -9.75 -7.02
C PRO A 148 14.29 -9.43 -8.22
N ARG A 149 14.42 -10.21 -9.30
CA ARG A 149 13.53 -10.16 -10.48
C ARG A 149 12.18 -10.83 -10.18
N THR A 150 11.47 -10.27 -9.22
CA THR A 150 10.13 -10.70 -8.79
C THR A 150 9.18 -9.51 -8.74
N LEU A 151 7.90 -9.79 -8.56
CA LEU A 151 6.88 -8.77 -8.42
C LEU A 151 6.96 -8.06 -7.07
N LEU A 152 6.72 -6.75 -7.10
CA LEU A 152 6.63 -5.92 -5.90
C LEU A 152 5.19 -5.93 -5.36
N MET A 153 5.07 -6.12 -4.05
CA MET A 153 3.81 -6.28 -3.32
C MET A 153 3.77 -5.35 -2.11
N PHE A 154 2.58 -5.08 -1.62
CA PHE A 154 2.29 -4.24 -0.46
C PHE A 154 3.03 -2.89 -0.52
N PRO A 155 2.82 -2.11 -1.59
CA PRO A 155 3.52 -0.83 -1.75
C PRO A 155 3.09 0.15 -0.66
N GLN A 156 4.06 0.76 0.02
CA GLN A 156 3.82 1.74 1.07
C GLN A 156 4.74 2.94 0.85
N VAL A 157 4.16 4.14 0.70
CA VAL A 157 4.97 5.36 0.58
C VAL A 157 5.52 5.72 1.96
N ASP A 158 6.80 6.06 2.01
CA ASP A 158 7.42 6.56 3.23
C ASP A 158 6.80 7.91 3.64
N ILE A 159 6.39 8.00 4.91
CA ILE A 159 5.66 9.14 5.47
C ILE A 159 6.55 10.39 5.55
N ASP A 160 7.84 10.20 5.86
CA ASP A 160 8.83 11.26 6.04
C ASP A 160 9.54 11.61 4.73
N ARG A 161 9.67 10.62 3.84
CA ARG A 161 10.38 10.72 2.56
C ARG A 161 9.47 10.33 1.39
N PRO A 162 8.58 11.22 0.91
CA PRO A 162 7.53 10.88 -0.07
C PRO A 162 7.97 10.40 -1.46
N HIS A 163 9.27 10.40 -1.73
CA HIS A 163 9.91 9.86 -2.93
C HIS A 163 10.33 8.39 -2.75
N ILE A 164 10.39 7.90 -1.51
CA ILE A 164 10.71 6.51 -1.19
C ILE A 164 9.43 5.70 -1.08
N VAL A 165 9.44 4.54 -1.73
CA VAL A 165 8.38 3.55 -1.58
C VAL A 165 8.99 2.23 -1.12
N HIS A 166 8.37 1.67 -0.10
CA HIS A 166 8.68 0.35 0.43
C HIS A 166 7.81 -0.70 -0.24
N PHE A 167 8.41 -1.85 -0.55
CA PHE A 167 7.70 -3.00 -1.08
C PHE A 167 8.18 -4.28 -0.42
N LEU A 168 7.30 -5.27 -0.41
CA LEU A 168 7.66 -6.66 -0.23
C LEU A 168 7.89 -7.30 -1.60
N ALA A 169 9.02 -7.95 -1.77
CA ALA A 169 9.35 -8.68 -2.98
C ALA A 169 9.46 -10.17 -2.60
N PRO A 170 8.43 -11.01 -2.78
CA PRO A 170 8.54 -12.43 -2.46
C PRO A 170 9.16 -13.24 -3.60
N GLU A 171 10.01 -14.22 -3.29
CA GLU A 171 10.34 -15.29 -4.23
C GLU A 171 9.21 -16.33 -4.19
N LEU A 172 8.26 -16.17 -5.12
CA LEU A 172 7.12 -17.05 -5.27
C LEU A 172 7.49 -18.27 -6.14
N ARG A 173 7.24 -19.47 -5.62
CA ARG A 173 7.15 -20.72 -6.41
C ARG A 173 5.80 -21.39 -6.15
N TYR A 174 5.78 -22.42 -5.30
CA TYR A 174 4.55 -23.04 -4.76
C TYR A 174 4.18 -22.50 -3.38
N VAL A 175 5.17 -21.98 -2.66
CA VAL A 175 5.09 -21.29 -1.36
C VAL A 175 6.07 -20.12 -1.39
N ILE A 176 5.87 -19.12 -0.54
CA ILE A 176 6.85 -18.04 -0.33
C ILE A 176 8.09 -18.65 0.30
N LYS A 177 9.22 -18.66 -0.41
CA LYS A 177 10.49 -19.20 0.12
C LYS A 177 11.32 -18.15 0.85
N LYS A 178 11.35 -16.97 0.28
CA LYS A 178 12.12 -15.80 0.72
C LYS A 178 11.30 -14.57 0.42
N MET A 179 11.46 -13.53 1.22
CA MET A 179 10.84 -12.24 0.98
C MET A 179 11.86 -11.17 1.28
N TRP A 180 11.96 -10.14 0.44
CA TRP A 180 12.80 -8.99 0.69
C TRP A 180 11.90 -7.81 1.00
N VAL A 181 12.33 -6.98 1.95
CA VAL A 181 11.84 -5.62 2.10
C VAL A 181 12.78 -4.74 1.27
N VAL A 182 12.23 -4.05 0.28
CA VAL A 182 13.00 -3.16 -0.59
C VAL A 182 12.47 -1.75 -0.47
N ALA A 183 13.37 -0.78 -0.32
CA ALA A 183 13.07 0.64 -0.38
C ALA A 183 13.63 1.20 -1.68
N ILE A 184 12.75 1.78 -2.49
CA ILE A 184 13.11 2.31 -3.81
C ILE A 184 12.87 3.80 -3.81
N ASP A 185 13.88 4.57 -4.21
CA ASP A 185 13.71 5.97 -4.54
C ASP A 185 13.07 6.09 -5.93
N MET A 186 11.84 6.57 -5.97
CA MET A 186 11.06 6.72 -7.18
C MET A 186 11.52 7.88 -8.06
N ASN A 187 12.28 8.85 -7.52
CA ASN A 187 12.85 9.95 -8.30
C ASN A 187 14.04 9.46 -9.13
N THR A 188 14.93 8.70 -8.47
CA THR A 188 16.18 8.21 -9.08
C THR A 188 16.06 6.82 -9.66
N LYS A 189 14.98 6.10 -9.33
CA LYS A 189 14.71 4.69 -9.70
C LYS A 189 15.70 3.69 -9.07
N ILE A 190 16.42 4.10 -8.04
CA ILE A 190 17.48 3.31 -7.38
C ILE A 190 16.95 2.65 -6.11
N VAL A 191 17.36 1.42 -5.86
CA VAL A 191 17.10 0.70 -4.60
C VAL A 191 18.04 1.23 -3.53
N GLU A 192 17.50 1.96 -2.56
CA GLU A 192 18.29 2.53 -1.47
C GLU A 192 18.64 1.48 -0.41
N SER A 193 17.71 0.57 -0.14
CA SER A 193 17.94 -0.52 0.78
C SER A 193 17.16 -1.76 0.39
N SER A 194 17.75 -2.90 0.70
CA SER A 194 17.18 -4.22 0.50
C SER A 194 17.58 -5.09 1.66
N SER A 195 16.62 -5.78 2.26
CA SER A 195 16.85 -6.64 3.41
C SER A 195 16.03 -7.90 3.25
N LEU A 196 16.69 -9.05 3.37
CA LEU A 196 16.01 -10.33 3.39
C LEU A 196 15.20 -10.45 4.68
N TYR A 197 13.89 -10.60 4.55
CA TYR A 197 13.02 -11.02 5.63
C TYR A 197 13.23 -12.52 5.89
N ILE A 198 13.82 -12.83 7.03
CA ILE A 198 14.06 -14.19 7.48
C ILE A 198 12.79 -14.63 8.22
N TYR A 199 12.05 -15.57 7.65
CA TYR A 199 10.88 -16.19 8.28
C TYR A 199 11.36 -17.00 9.48
N GLY A 200 11.47 -16.37 10.66
CA GLY A 200 11.68 -16.85 12.04
C GLY A 200 12.18 -18.27 12.34
N LYS A 201 12.81 -18.98 11.42
CA LYS A 201 13.22 -20.39 11.53
C LYS A 201 14.65 -20.53 12.03
N GLU A 202 15.38 -19.43 12.14
CA GLU A 202 16.71 -19.43 12.74
C GLU A 202 16.63 -19.66 14.25
N ASP A 203 15.50 -19.29 14.89
CA ASP A 203 15.22 -19.58 16.31
C ASP A 203 14.67 -21.00 16.56
N LEU A 204 14.52 -21.83 15.52
CA LEU A 204 14.20 -23.25 15.73
C LEU A 204 15.39 -24.06 16.27
N GLN A 205 16.57 -23.45 16.30
CA GLN A 205 17.81 -24.01 16.86
C GLN A 205 18.18 -23.36 18.20
N THR A 206 17.37 -22.41 18.70
CA THR A 206 17.58 -21.73 19.99
C THR A 206 16.58 -22.25 21.03
N GLU A 207 16.82 -21.97 22.31
CA GLU A 207 15.97 -22.46 23.42
C GLU A 207 14.49 -22.03 23.33
N ASP A 208 14.17 -21.02 22.51
CA ASP A 208 12.83 -20.47 22.33
C ASP A 208 12.04 -21.09 21.15
N ALA A 209 12.54 -22.20 20.59
CA ALA A 209 11.94 -22.90 19.44
C ALA A 209 10.45 -23.27 19.61
N ASP A 210 9.99 -23.47 20.85
CA ASP A 210 8.60 -23.82 21.16
C ASP A 210 7.63 -22.65 20.93
N LEU A 211 8.07 -21.40 21.15
CA LEU A 211 7.27 -20.20 20.86
C LEU A 211 7.08 -20.01 19.36
N THR A 212 8.14 -20.25 18.58
CA THR A 212 8.15 -20.19 17.12
C THR A 212 7.23 -21.24 16.49
N ARG A 213 7.13 -22.43 17.09
CA ARG A 213 6.31 -23.52 16.57
C ARG A 213 4.81 -23.27 16.70
N ALA A 214 4.37 -22.53 17.73
CA ALA A 214 2.97 -22.15 17.91
C ALA A 214 2.48 -21.11 16.89
N ASN A 215 3.39 -20.31 16.30
CA ASN A 215 3.06 -19.19 15.43
C ASN A 215 3.03 -19.51 13.93
N THR A 216 3.53 -20.68 13.54
CA THR A 216 3.73 -21.03 12.12
C THR A 216 2.50 -21.64 11.43
N SER A 217 1.37 -21.75 12.13
CA SER A 217 0.16 -22.41 11.60
C SER A 217 -0.87 -21.48 10.95
N SER A 218 -0.60 -20.18 10.80
CA SER A 218 -1.54 -19.25 10.16
C SER A 218 -0.87 -18.44 9.06
N CYS A 219 -1.55 -18.35 7.91
CA CYS A 219 -1.21 -17.45 6.81
C CYS A 219 -1.03 -16.02 7.35
N PRO A 220 -0.14 -15.19 6.78
CA PRO A 220 0.01 -13.81 7.23
C PRO A 220 -1.29 -13.03 6.98
N ALA A 221 -2.06 -12.81 8.04
CA ALA A 221 -3.18 -11.90 8.07
C ALA A 221 -2.60 -10.47 8.10
N THR A 222 -2.95 -9.67 7.11
CA THR A 222 -2.55 -8.26 7.02
C THR A 222 -3.57 -7.42 7.76
N ILE A 223 -3.20 -6.68 8.80
CA ILE A 223 -3.94 -5.46 9.19
C ILE A 223 -2.98 -4.30 9.47
N LEU A 224 -3.07 -3.31 8.58
CA LEU A 224 -2.75 -1.91 8.82
C LEU A 224 -3.83 -1.31 9.73
N LEU A 225 -3.50 -0.91 10.97
CA LEU A 225 -4.09 0.27 11.60
C LEU A 225 -3.38 0.66 12.92
N SER A 226 -3.35 1.97 13.16
CA SER A 226 -3.11 2.67 14.44
C SER A 226 -1.68 3.20 14.70
N SER A 227 -1.29 4.23 13.95
CA SER A 227 -0.45 5.32 14.48
C SER A 227 -1.30 6.26 15.36
N LYS A 228 -1.83 5.74 16.46
CA LYS A 228 -2.22 6.55 17.61
C LYS A 228 -1.65 5.84 18.83
N TYR A 229 -0.89 6.58 19.62
CA TYR A 229 -0.12 6.14 20.79
C TYR A 229 1.26 5.53 20.48
N ALA A 230 2.21 6.38 20.12
CA ALA A 230 3.59 6.20 20.59
C ALA A 230 4.10 7.57 21.03
N MET A 231 4.37 7.68 22.33
CA MET A 231 4.83 8.89 22.98
C MET A 231 6.18 9.35 22.43
N VAL A 232 6.37 10.67 22.46
CA VAL A 232 7.61 11.42 22.21
C VAL A 232 8.83 10.71 22.82
N PRO A 233 9.91 10.48 22.04
CA PRO A 233 11.23 10.36 22.60
C PRO A 233 12.19 11.40 22.01
N GLY A 234 13.00 11.97 22.89
CA GLY A 234 14.12 12.84 22.54
C GLY A 234 15.23 12.11 21.77
N GLU A 235 16.13 12.95 21.28
CA GLU A 235 17.37 12.67 20.53
C GLU A 235 17.95 11.26 20.73
N ASP A 236 17.97 10.45 19.65
CA ASP A 236 19.18 9.80 19.13
C ASP A 236 18.89 8.85 17.93
N SER A 237 19.75 8.92 16.92
CA SER A 237 19.63 8.36 15.56
C SER A 237 19.79 6.84 15.42
N VAL A 238 19.63 6.07 16.50
CA VAL A 238 19.68 4.58 16.49
C VAL A 238 18.28 3.97 16.52
N VAL A 239 17.30 4.78 16.90
CA VAL A 239 15.93 4.40 17.21
C VAL A 239 15.14 3.99 15.94
N SER A 240 15.41 4.57 14.77
CA SER A 240 14.67 4.32 13.52
C SER A 240 14.77 2.89 12.96
N ARG A 241 15.86 2.14 13.22
CA ARG A 241 16.01 0.76 12.72
C ARG A 241 15.32 -0.27 13.61
N HIS A 242 15.11 0.05 14.89
CA HIS A 242 14.43 -0.83 15.84
C HIS A 242 12.91 -0.73 15.67
N TRP A 243 12.40 0.48 15.38
CA TRP A 243 10.97 0.71 15.12
C TRP A 243 10.43 -0.09 13.94
N LEU A 244 11.19 -0.22 12.85
CA LEU A 244 10.77 -1.05 11.70
C LEU A 244 10.57 -2.50 12.12
N LYS A 245 11.50 -3.09 12.90
CA LYS A 245 11.40 -4.49 13.34
C LYS A 245 10.22 -4.74 14.29
N GLU A 246 9.98 -3.84 15.24
CA GLU A 246 8.88 -3.95 16.21
C GLU A 246 7.51 -3.71 15.57
N LEU A 247 7.38 -2.76 14.62
CA LEU A 247 6.13 -2.56 13.87
C LEU A 247 5.74 -3.82 13.08
N PHE A 248 6.70 -4.55 12.53
CA PHE A 248 6.40 -5.78 11.77
C PHE A 248 6.03 -6.97 12.66
N HIS A 249 6.54 -7.07 13.90
CA HIS A 249 6.17 -8.15 14.82
C HIS A 249 4.79 -7.94 15.48
N VAL A 250 4.41 -6.69 15.80
CA VAL A 250 3.08 -6.41 16.39
C VAL A 250 1.95 -6.60 15.36
N VAL A 251 2.23 -6.45 14.07
CA VAL A 251 1.25 -6.57 12.97
C VAL A 251 0.81 -8.01 12.67
N VAL A 252 1.49 -9.04 13.20
CA VAL A 252 1.18 -10.46 12.89
C VAL A 252 0.21 -11.10 13.89
N TYR A 253 -0.08 -10.48 15.04
CA TYR A 253 -0.75 -11.19 16.16
C TYR A 253 -2.22 -10.90 16.44
N PHE A 254 -2.81 -9.86 15.86
CA PHE A 254 -4.21 -9.54 16.14
C PHE A 254 -5.07 -9.99 14.99
N TYR A 255 -5.66 -11.20 15.08
CA TYR A 255 -7.08 -11.52 14.87
C TYR A 255 -7.26 -13.02 15.17
N ALA A 256 -7.43 -13.33 16.45
CA ALA A 256 -8.05 -14.55 16.92
C ALA A 256 -9.16 -14.16 17.90
N VAL A 257 -10.36 -13.90 17.35
CA VAL A 257 -11.65 -14.25 17.97
C VAL A 257 -12.60 -14.62 16.83
#